data_AF-A0A7S2BJQ9-F1
#
_entry.id   AF-A0A7S2BJQ9-F1
#
_cell.length_a   1.000
_cell.length_b   1.000
_cell.length_c   1.000
_cell.angle_alpha   90.00
_cell.angle_beta   90.00
_cell.angle_gamma   90.00
#
_symmetry.space_group_name_H-M   'P 1'
#
loop_
_entity.id
_entity.type
_entity.pdbx_description
1 polymer ?
#
loop_
_entity_poly.entity_id
_entity_poly.type
_entity_poly.pdbx_seq_one_letter_code
_entity_poly.pdbx_strand_id
1 'polypeptide(L)'
;ARVQTRAHVKSSAQQLWACGHGMSDTYLMWAAALYELPQAPCLHGQSLSSLGRIPPRIWMAWTDPQIEEHEPSHPFVRYGISRLRAQNPGWALSIADDVAINEELRRHLPFFDYALVRYRHAVERTDLWRLLVP
;
A
#
# COMPACT_ATOMS: atom_id res chain seq x y z
N ALA A 1 -18.90 -43.14 -0.01
CA ALA A 1 -19.07 -43.03 -1.49
C ALA A 1 -19.31 -41.56 -1.85
N ARG A 2 -18.83 -41.16 -3.02
CA ARG A 2 -18.74 -39.79 -3.55
C ARG A 2 -20.10 -39.16 -3.90
N VAL A 3 -20.19 -37.83 -3.65
CA VAL A 3 -20.64 -36.74 -4.55
C VAL A 3 -21.98 -36.90 -5.28
N GLN A 4 -22.89 -35.93 -5.09
CA GLN A 4 -23.45 -35.08 -6.18
C GLN A 4 -24.37 -33.97 -5.64
N THR A 5 -23.86 -32.74 -5.60
CA THR A 5 -24.66 -31.50 -5.71
C THR A 5 -24.22 -30.80 -6.99
N ARG A 6 -25.01 -30.95 -8.06
CA ARG A 6 -24.76 -30.31 -9.35
C ARG A 6 -26.09 -29.84 -9.93
N ALA A 7 -26.58 -28.68 -9.48
CA ALA A 7 -27.79 -28.10 -10.05
C ALA A 7 -27.88 -26.56 -10.13
N HIS A 8 -26.97 -25.75 -9.56
CA HIS A 8 -27.19 -24.29 -9.53
C HIS A 8 -26.16 -23.37 -10.20
N VAL A 9 -25.17 -23.90 -10.94
CA VAL A 9 -24.07 -23.05 -11.49
C VAL A 9 -24.29 -22.60 -12.94
N LYS A 10 -25.40 -22.97 -13.61
CA LYS A 10 -25.53 -22.72 -15.05
C LYS A 10 -26.10 -21.36 -15.47
N SER A 11 -26.59 -20.50 -14.58
CA SER A 11 -27.32 -19.29 -15.03
C SER A 11 -26.46 -18.03 -15.20
N SER A 12 -25.34 -17.89 -14.49
CA SER A 12 -24.62 -16.60 -14.46
C SER A 12 -23.55 -16.45 -15.56
N ALA A 13 -23.01 -17.56 -16.08
CA ALA A 13 -21.97 -17.52 -17.12
C ALA A 13 -22.51 -17.11 -18.51
N GLN A 14 -23.80 -17.33 -18.78
CA GLN A 14 -24.41 -16.97 -20.07
C GLN A 14 -24.74 -15.47 -20.18
N GLN A 15 -24.82 -14.73 -19.07
CA GLN A 15 -25.12 -13.29 -19.09
C GLN A 15 -23.91 -12.40 -19.40
N LEU A 16 -22.67 -12.89 -19.23
CA LEU A 16 -21.45 -12.13 -19.51
C LEU A 16 -21.01 -12.18 -20.99
N TRP A 17 -21.64 -13.03 -21.81
CA TRP A 17 -21.35 -13.13 -23.24
C TRP A 17 -21.97 -12.01 -24.10
N ALA A 18 -22.91 -11.22 -23.54
CA ALA A 18 -23.65 -10.21 -24.31
C ALA A 18 -22.92 -8.87 -24.50
N CYS A 19 -21.80 -8.64 -23.82
CA CYS A 19 -21.08 -7.36 -23.86
C CYS A 19 -19.58 -7.57 -24.06
N GLY A 20 -19.17 -8.17 -25.18
CA GLY A 20 -17.76 -8.34 -25.50
C GLY A 20 -17.49 -8.25 -26.99
N HIS A 21 -16.99 -7.10 -27.45
CA HIS A 21 -16.15 -7.07 -28.63
C HIS A 21 -14.72 -6.72 -28.21
N GLY A 22 -13.82 -7.71 -28.32
CA GLY A 22 -12.38 -7.50 -28.46
C GLY A 22 -11.56 -7.55 -27.18
N MET A 23 -11.52 -8.69 -26.48
CA MET A 23 -10.43 -8.99 -25.56
C MET A 23 -9.98 -10.44 -25.75
N SER A 24 -8.68 -10.67 -25.87
CA SER A 24 -8.10 -12.00 -26.09
C SER A 24 -8.31 -12.92 -24.88
N ASP A 25 -8.55 -14.21 -25.15
CA ASP A 25 -8.90 -15.24 -24.15
C ASP A 25 -7.96 -15.34 -22.94
N THR A 26 -6.72 -14.88 -23.06
CA THR A 26 -5.77 -14.82 -21.95
C THR A 26 -6.15 -13.79 -20.89
N TYR A 27 -6.82 -12.68 -21.22
CA TYR A 27 -7.17 -11.63 -20.25
C TYR A 27 -8.38 -12.03 -19.38
N LEU A 28 -9.32 -12.78 -19.95
CA LEU A 28 -10.54 -13.22 -19.26
C LEU A 28 -10.27 -14.27 -18.17
N MET A 29 -9.26 -15.11 -18.36
CA MET A 29 -8.85 -16.10 -17.35
C MET A 29 -8.23 -15.46 -16.09
N TRP A 30 -7.50 -14.36 -16.23
CA TRP A 30 -6.92 -13.64 -15.09
C TRP A 30 -7.90 -12.66 -14.44
N ALA A 31 -8.82 -12.08 -15.20
CA ALA A 31 -9.89 -11.24 -14.65
C ALA A 31 -10.85 -12.04 -13.75
N ALA A 32 -11.15 -13.30 -14.10
CA ALA A 32 -11.95 -14.19 -13.26
C ALA A 32 -11.23 -14.56 -11.95
N ALA A 33 -9.90 -14.71 -11.96
CA ALA A 33 -9.11 -15.01 -10.76
C ALA A 33 -9.00 -13.83 -9.78
N LEU A 34 -9.13 -12.58 -10.26
CA LEU A 34 -9.11 -11.38 -9.42
C LEU A 34 -10.45 -11.10 -8.71
N TYR A 35 -11.56 -11.69 -9.17
CA TYR A 35 -12.88 -11.53 -8.54
C TYR A 35 -13.21 -12.62 -7.51
N GLU A 36 -12.38 -13.66 -7.40
CA GLU A 36 -12.41 -14.61 -6.28
C GLU A 36 -11.44 -14.19 -5.15
N LEU A 37 -11.23 -12.89 -4.93
CA LEU A 37 -10.62 -12.46 -3.69
C LEU A 37 -11.53 -12.91 -2.54
N PRO A 38 -11.09 -13.83 -1.65
CA PRO A 38 -11.85 -14.12 -0.45
C PRO A 38 -12.06 -12.78 0.25
N GLN A 39 -13.33 -12.45 0.53
CA GLN A 39 -13.68 -11.29 1.32
C GLN A 39 -12.72 -11.26 2.52
N ALA A 40 -11.82 -10.27 2.55
CA ALA A 40 -10.85 -10.18 3.61
C ALA A 40 -11.64 -10.24 4.91
N PRO A 41 -11.38 -11.21 5.81
CA PRO A 41 -12.17 -11.37 7.01
C PRO A 41 -12.12 -10.02 7.72
N CYS A 42 -13.26 -9.35 7.80
CA CYS A 42 -13.39 -8.18 8.64
C CYS A 42 -12.87 -8.60 10.01
N LEU A 43 -11.89 -7.86 10.56
CA LEU A 43 -11.16 -8.16 11.80
C LEU A 43 -12.09 -8.06 13.02
N HIS A 44 -13.19 -8.80 13.01
CA HIS A 44 -14.18 -8.86 14.06
C HIS A 44 -13.56 -9.64 15.22
N GLY A 45 -13.15 -8.92 16.26
CA GLY A 45 -12.64 -9.51 17.50
C GLY A 45 -11.14 -9.44 17.73
N GLN A 46 -10.34 -8.79 16.85
CA GLN A 46 -8.96 -8.50 17.18
C GLN A 46 -8.85 -7.21 17.99
N SER A 47 -8.29 -7.31 19.20
CA SER A 47 -7.91 -6.14 20.00
C SER A 47 -6.65 -5.52 19.41
N LEU A 48 -6.50 -4.18 19.44
CA LEU A 48 -5.26 -3.51 19.02
C LEU A 48 -4.02 -4.06 19.76
N SER A 49 -4.21 -4.60 20.97
CA SER A 49 -3.15 -5.24 21.74
C SER A 49 -2.58 -6.51 21.11
N SER A 50 -3.29 -7.17 20.18
CA SER A 50 -2.78 -8.36 19.48
C SER A 50 -1.90 -8.06 18.27
N LEU A 51 -1.79 -6.79 17.86
CA LEU A 51 -1.03 -6.38 16.66
C LEU A 51 0.48 -6.17 16.92
N GLY A 52 0.94 -6.41 18.15
CA GLY A 52 2.34 -6.23 18.54
C GLY A 52 2.68 -4.79 18.93
N ARG A 53 3.98 -4.52 19.13
CA ARG A 53 4.47 -3.17 19.47
C ARG A 53 4.67 -2.35 18.21
N ILE A 54 4.23 -1.10 18.25
CA ILE A 54 4.53 -0.12 17.18
C ILE A 54 6.04 0.14 17.19
N PRO A 55 6.73 -0.01 16.04
CA PRO A 55 8.15 0.34 15.94
C PRO A 55 8.37 1.81 16.31
N PRO A 56 9.40 2.15 17.11
CA PRO A 56 9.67 3.53 17.55
C PRO A 56 10.33 4.34 16.41
N ARG A 57 9.61 4.51 15.31
CA ARG A 57 10.06 5.25 14.13
C ARG A 57 8.93 6.12 13.59
N ILE A 58 9.30 7.33 13.19
CA ILE A 58 8.42 8.31 12.58
C ILE A 58 8.87 8.51 11.14
N TRP A 59 7.93 8.35 10.20
CA TRP A 59 8.16 8.52 8.77
C TRP A 59 7.50 9.81 8.26
N MET A 60 8.30 10.72 7.72
CA MET A 60 7.84 11.98 7.15
C MET A 60 8.18 12.03 5.67
N ALA A 61 7.18 12.35 4.85
CA ALA A 61 7.39 12.69 3.45
C ALA A 61 7.50 14.22 3.33
N TRP A 62 8.63 14.71 2.84
CA TRP A 62 8.85 16.14 2.62
C TRP A 62 9.75 16.37 1.42
N THR A 63 9.57 17.47 0.70
CA THR A 63 10.30 17.75 -0.55
C THR A 63 11.80 17.92 -0.35
N ASP A 64 12.23 18.27 0.87
CA ASP A 64 13.64 18.44 1.23
C ASP A 64 13.98 17.59 2.47
N PRO A 65 14.69 16.47 2.29
CA PRO A 65 15.10 15.62 3.41
C PRO A 65 16.03 16.31 4.42
N GLN A 66 16.72 17.38 4.01
CA GLN A 66 17.70 18.12 4.82
C GLN A 66 17.10 19.43 5.37
N ILE A 67 15.77 19.51 5.48
CA ILE A 67 15.06 20.72 5.90
C ILE A 67 15.48 21.28 7.27
N GLU A 68 16.04 20.45 8.15
CA GLU A 68 16.56 20.89 9.45
C GLU A 68 17.86 21.73 9.30
N GLU A 69 18.66 21.44 8.26
CA GLU A 69 19.99 22.01 8.01
C GLU A 69 19.95 23.26 7.12
N HIS A 70 18.97 23.35 6.22
CA HIS A 70 18.84 24.48 5.29
C HIS A 70 18.17 25.70 5.96
N GLU A 71 18.95 26.73 6.29
CA GLU A 71 18.46 28.06 6.65
C GLU A 71 17.99 28.84 5.40
N PRO A 72 16.87 29.61 5.41
CA PRO A 72 15.77 29.72 6.36
C PRO A 72 14.40 29.37 5.72
N SER A 73 14.34 28.44 4.77
CA SER A 73 13.20 28.33 3.85
C SER A 73 11.85 28.00 4.50
N HIS A 74 11.80 27.32 5.66
CA HIS A 74 10.52 26.90 6.28
C HIS A 74 10.56 26.83 7.83
N PRO A 75 10.48 27.96 8.55
CA PRO A 75 10.64 27.99 10.01
C PRO A 75 9.58 27.17 10.77
N PHE A 76 8.33 27.13 10.27
CA PHE A 76 7.25 26.36 10.92
C PHE A 76 7.47 24.84 10.83
N VAL A 77 7.97 24.37 9.69
CA VAL A 77 8.23 22.93 9.48
C VAL A 77 9.37 22.49 10.38
N ARG A 78 10.45 23.27 10.45
CA ARG A 78 11.59 23.03 11.37
C ARG A 78 11.15 23.02 12.83
N TYR A 79 10.33 23.98 13.24
CA TYR A 79 9.77 23.99 14.59
C TYR A 79 8.92 22.74 14.87
N GLY A 80 8.07 22.33 13.92
CA GLY A 80 7.26 21.12 14.02
C GLY A 80 8.13 19.87 14.19
N ILE A 81 9.17 19.71 13.37
CA ILE A 81 10.12 18.59 13.45
C ILE A 81 10.86 18.59 14.80
N SER A 82 11.35 19.76 15.23
CA SER A 82 12.03 19.90 16.53
C SER A 82 11.13 19.48 17.70
N ARG A 83 9.86 19.90 17.69
CA ARG A 83 8.89 19.51 18.73
C ARG A 83 8.55 18.01 18.67
N LEU A 84 8.44 17.46 17.47
CA LEU A 84 8.18 16.04 17.26
C LEU A 84 9.31 15.18 17.84
N ARG A 85 10.58 15.55 17.61
CA ARG A 85 11.74 14.89 18.23
C ARG A 85 11.73 15.01 19.76
N ALA A 86 11.48 16.21 20.28
CA ALA A 86 11.47 16.45 21.72
C ALA A 86 10.39 15.66 22.46
N GLN A 87 9.23 15.43 21.83
CA GLN A 87 8.11 14.68 22.41
C GLN A 87 8.28 13.16 22.31
N ASN A 88 9.12 12.66 21.41
CA ASN A 88 9.32 11.25 21.16
C ASN A 88 10.80 10.86 21.36
N PRO A 89 11.35 11.03 22.59
CA PRO A 89 12.73 10.69 22.85
C PRO A 89 12.99 9.20 22.58
N GLY A 90 14.05 8.91 21.83
CA GLY A 90 14.42 7.55 21.45
C GLY A 90 13.71 7.01 20.19
N TRP A 91 12.78 7.77 19.59
CA TRP A 91 12.21 7.40 18.30
C TRP A 91 13.11 7.90 17.17
N ALA A 92 13.32 7.06 16.16
CA ALA A 92 14.00 7.46 14.94
C ALA A 92 13.06 8.31 14.07
N LEU A 93 13.54 9.44 13.54
CA LEU A 93 12.81 10.24 12.56
C LEU A 93 13.49 10.10 11.20
N SER A 94 12.73 9.66 10.20
CA SER A 94 13.18 9.51 8.82
C SER A 94 12.36 10.43 7.92
N ILE A 95 13.04 11.36 7.24
CA ILE A 95 12.45 12.28 6.26
C ILE A 95 12.91 11.83 4.87
N ALA A 96 11.96 11.63 3.96
CA ALA A 96 12.25 11.24 2.58
C ALA A 96 11.41 12.09 1.62
N ASP A 97 11.98 12.36 0.45
CA ASP A 97 11.26 12.97 -0.66
C ASP A 97 10.64 11.90 -1.57
N ASP A 98 9.87 12.34 -2.56
CA ASP A 98 9.22 11.45 -3.52
C ASP A 98 10.21 10.58 -4.31
N VAL A 99 11.44 11.06 -4.55
CA VAL A 99 12.45 10.32 -5.29
C VAL A 99 12.98 9.17 -4.43
N ALA A 100 13.40 9.47 -3.21
CA ALA A 100 13.87 8.49 -2.24
C ALA A 100 12.79 7.44 -1.93
N ILE A 101 11.54 7.85 -1.75
CA ILE A 101 10.41 6.93 -1.55
C ILE A 101 10.26 5.99 -2.74
N ASN A 102 10.31 6.50 -3.97
CA ASN A 102 10.20 5.66 -5.17
C ASN A 102 11.35 4.68 -5.32
N GLU A 103 12.57 5.10 -4.99
CA GLU A 103 13.74 4.22 -5.02
C GLU A 103 13.63 3.10 -3.99
N GLU A 104 13.23 3.43 -2.77
CA GLU A 104 13.00 2.46 -1.70
C GLU A 104 11.93 1.44 -2.08
N LEU A 105 10.79 1.89 -2.61
CA LEU A 105 9.75 0.99 -3.11
C LEU A 105 10.27 0.10 -4.24
N ARG A 106 11.11 0.61 -5.15
CA ARG A 106 11.71 -0.18 -6.22
C ARG A 106 12.66 -1.26 -5.70
N ARG A 107 13.36 -1.00 -4.58
CA ARG A 107 14.27 -1.96 -3.93
C ARG A 107 13.51 -3.06 -3.19
N HIS A 108 12.35 -2.73 -2.62
CA HIS A 108 11.59 -3.63 -1.75
C HIS A 108 10.47 -4.41 -2.45
N LEU A 109 10.07 -4.00 -3.66
CA LEU A 109 9.01 -4.67 -4.42
C LEU A 109 9.55 -5.45 -5.62
N PRO A 110 8.95 -6.62 -5.94
CA PRO A 110 9.14 -7.25 -7.25
C PRO A 110 8.80 -6.30 -8.39
N PHE A 111 9.43 -6.51 -9.56
CA PHE A 111 9.27 -5.62 -10.72
C PHE A 111 7.80 -5.39 -11.12
N PHE A 112 6.99 -6.46 -11.12
CA PHE A 112 5.57 -6.36 -11.50
C PHE A 112 4.76 -5.55 -10.50
N ASP A 113 4.96 -5.77 -9.19
CA ASP A 113 4.26 -5.02 -8.15
C ASP A 113 4.67 -3.55 -8.15
N TYR A 114 5.97 -3.27 -8.33
CA TYR A 114 6.47 -1.90 -8.49
C TYR A 114 5.84 -1.20 -9.70
N ALA A 115 5.66 -1.90 -10.83
CA ALA A 115 5.05 -1.33 -12.03
C ALA A 115 3.59 -0.89 -11.80
N LEU A 116 2.85 -1.53 -10.88
CA LEU A 116 1.49 -1.16 -10.51
C LEU A 116 1.41 0.09 -9.62
N VAL A 117 2.48 0.39 -8.87
CA VAL A 117 2.49 1.47 -7.88
C VAL A 117 3.32 2.69 -8.27
N ARG A 118 4.28 2.58 -9.20
CA ARG A 118 5.20 3.69 -9.53
C ARG A 118 4.51 4.96 -10.04
N TYR A 119 3.33 4.81 -10.64
CA TYR A 119 2.52 5.92 -11.17
C TYR A 119 1.35 6.32 -10.26
N ARG A 120 1.26 5.73 -9.06
CA ARG A 120 0.24 6.06 -8.07
C ARG A 120 0.53 7.42 -7.43
N HIS A 121 -0.48 7.98 -6.80
CA HIS A 121 -0.38 9.28 -6.17
C HIS A 121 0.68 9.25 -5.05
N ALA A 122 1.36 10.37 -4.81
CA ALA A 122 2.46 10.44 -3.82
C ALA A 122 2.04 9.94 -2.43
N VAL A 123 0.79 10.23 -2.02
CA VAL A 123 0.20 9.75 -0.75
C VAL A 123 0.13 8.23 -0.71
N GLU A 124 -0.40 7.59 -1.76
CA GLU A 124 -0.53 6.13 -1.84
C GLU A 124 0.85 5.45 -1.78
N ARG A 125 1.84 6.01 -2.47
CA ARG A 125 3.22 5.52 -2.42
C ARG A 125 3.85 5.71 -1.05
N THR A 126 3.64 6.86 -0.42
CA THR A 126 4.14 7.14 0.93
C THR A 126 3.57 6.17 1.96
N ASP A 127 2.28 5.88 1.88
CA ASP A 127 1.63 4.94 2.79
C ASP A 127 2.15 3.51 2.57
N LEU A 128 2.35 3.10 1.32
CA LEU A 128 2.97 1.82 1.02
C LEU A 128 4.41 1.73 1.53
N TRP A 129 5.18 2.80 1.36
CA TRP A 129 6.56 2.89 1.86
C TRP A 129 6.64 2.70 3.37
N ARG A 130 5.73 3.33 4.13
CA ARG A 130 5.63 3.18 5.60
C ARG A 130 5.33 1.75 6.05
N LEU A 131 4.65 0.96 5.22
CA LEU A 131 4.29 -0.43 5.53
C LEU A 131 5.39 -1.42 5.17
N LEU A 132 6.15 -1.14 4.10
CA LEU A 132 7.08 -2.10 3.53
C LEU A 132 8.54 -1.87 3.95
N VAL A 133 8.91 -0.64 4.29
CA VAL A 133 10.28 -0.29 4.64
C VAL A 133 10.42 -0.27 6.17
N PRO A 134 11.26 -1.16 6.75
CA PRO A 134 11.43 -1.27 8.19
C PRO A 134 12.30 -0.16 8.81
#